data_AF-A0A3M1ZCF3-F1
#
_entry.id   AF-A0A3M1ZCF3-F1
#
_cell.length_a   1.000
_cell.length_b   1.000
_cell.length_c   1.000
_cell.angle_alpha   90.00
_cell.angle_beta   90.00
_cell.angle_gamma   90.00
#
_symmetry.space_group_name_H-M   'P 1'
#
loop_
_entity.id
_entity.type
_entity.pdbx_description
1 polymer ?
#
loop_
_entity_poly.entity_id
_entity_poly.type
_entity_poly.pdbx_seq_one_letter_code
_entity_poly.pdbx_strand_id
1 'polypeptide(L)' 'MDKTTVTLPRELVDELVSLVGARCKREAVLQAIREEIRRRKRDRIRGVAGQLEFDLTADELRHEDHRTGLR' A
#
# COMPACT_ATOMS: atom_id res chain seq x y z
N MET A 1 -11.99 -20.85 1.80
CA MET A 1 -10.92 -20.27 0.97
C MET A 1 -11.06 -20.91 -0.39
N ASP A 2 -11.41 -20.11 -1.39
CA ASP A 2 -11.79 -20.63 -2.70
C ASP A 2 -10.56 -20.81 -3.57
N LYS A 3 -10.53 -21.91 -4.34
CA LYS A 3 -9.40 -22.23 -5.21
C LYS A 3 -9.61 -21.54 -6.55
N THR A 4 -8.59 -20.82 -7.00
CA THR A 4 -8.54 -20.25 -8.34
C THR A 4 -7.37 -20.89 -9.09
N THR A 5 -7.62 -21.38 -10.29
CA THR A 5 -6.59 -21.98 -11.16
C THR A 5 -6.22 -20.97 -12.25
N VAL A 6 -4.94 -20.66 -12.35
CA VAL A 6 -4.38 -19.76 -13.37
C VAL A 6 -3.16 -20.41 -14.00
N THR A 7 -2.99 -20.25 -15.30
CA THR A 7 -1.80 -20.73 -16.01
C THR A 7 -0.70 -19.68 -15.89
N LEU A 8 0.44 -20.08 -15.34
CA LEU A 8 1.60 -19.22 -15.12
C LEU A 8 2.87 -19.96 -15.60
N PRO A 9 3.85 -19.25 -16.20
CA PRO A 9 5.14 -19.83 -16.51
C PRO A 9 5.82 -20.34 -15.23
N ARG A 10 6.27 -21.59 -15.27
CA ARG A 10 6.89 -22.25 -14.10
C ARG A 10 8.16 -21.54 -13.65
N GLU A 11 8.99 -21.14 -14.60
CA GLU A 11 10.29 -20.50 -14.36
C GLU A 11 10.13 -19.20 -13.55
N LEU A 12 9.15 -18.36 -13.89
CA LEU A 12 8.87 -17.12 -13.16
C LEU A 12 8.41 -17.38 -11.71
N VAL A 13 7.63 -18.44 -11.49
CA VAL A 13 7.17 -18.80 -10.14
C VAL A 13 8.34 -19.32 -9.30
N ASP A 14 9.23 -20.09 -9.91
CA ASP A 14 10.40 -20.65 -9.22
C ASP A 14 11.41 -19.53 -8.89
N GLU A 15 11.65 -18.59 -9.82
CA GLU A 15 12.45 -17.38 -9.56
C GLU A 15 11.84 -16.54 -8.42
N LEU A 16 10.53 -16.32 -8.43
CA LEU A 16 9.84 -15.58 -7.37
C LEU A 16 10.02 -16.26 -6.00
N VAL A 17 9.93 -17.59 -5.94
CA VAL A 17 10.16 -18.34 -4.69
C VAL A 17 11.59 -18.14 -4.18
N SER A 18 12.58 -18.21 -5.08
CA SER A 18 13.99 -17.99 -4.75
C SER A 18 14.27 -16.56 -4.28
N LEU A 19 13.71 -15.54 -4.94
CA LEU A 19 13.89 -14.13 -4.60
C LEU A 19 13.23 -13.75 -3.27
N VAL A 20 12.05 -14.31 -3.00
CA VAL A 20 11.26 -13.99 -1.81
C VAL A 20 11.64 -14.88 -0.61
N GLY A 21 12.35 -15.99 -0.84
CA GLY A 21 12.71 -16.96 0.20
C GLY A 21 11.49 -17.70 0.77
N ALA A 22 10.42 -17.84 -0.02
CA ALA A 22 9.17 -18.44 0.44
C ALA A 22 9.29 -19.97 0.53
N ARG A 23 8.59 -20.59 1.49
CA ARG A 23 8.64 -22.06 1.67
C ARG A 23 7.84 -22.80 0.60
N CYS A 24 6.88 -22.13 -0.04
CA CYS A 24 5.99 -22.74 -1.02
C CYS A 24 5.52 -21.76 -2.10
N LYS A 25 5.24 -22.30 -3.30
CA LYS A 25 4.81 -21.52 -4.48
C LYS A 25 3.58 -20.65 -4.19
N ARG A 26 2.63 -21.18 -3.42
CA ARG A 26 1.41 -20.45 -3.01
C ARG A 26 1.74 -19.22 -2.17
N GLU A 27 2.66 -19.34 -1.23
CA GLU A 27 3.07 -18.25 -0.33
C GLU A 27 3.75 -17.13 -1.12
N ALA A 28 4.69 -17.50 -1.99
CA ALA A 28 5.37 -16.56 -2.89
C ALA A 28 4.37 -15.76 -3.74
N VAL A 29 3.42 -16.45 -4.38
CA VAL A 29 2.37 -15.82 -5.19
C VAL A 29 1.46 -14.92 -4.35
N LEU A 30 1.03 -15.36 -3.17
CA LEU A 30 0.20 -14.53 -2.27
C LEU A 30 0.94 -13.28 -1.78
N GLN A 31 2.24 -13.40 -1.52
CA GLN A 31 3.06 -12.26 -1.12
C GLN A 31 3.21 -11.25 -2.27
N ALA A 32 3.50 -11.73 -3.48
CA ALA A 32 3.59 -10.88 -4.67
C ALA A 32 2.27 -10.12 -4.94
N ILE A 33 1.13 -10.81 -4.89
CA ILE A 33 -0.19 -10.19 -5.09
C ILE A 33 -0.45 -9.11 -4.03
N ARG A 34 -0.17 -9.40 -2.76
CA ARG A 34 -0.37 -8.41 -1.67
C ARG A 34 0.54 -7.20 -1.83
N GLU A 35 1.78 -7.41 -2.22
CA GLU A 35 2.73 -6.33 -2.44
C GLU A 35 2.34 -5.46 -3.63
N GLU A 36 1.90 -6.06 -4.74
CA GLU A 36 1.41 -5.33 -5.91
C GLU A 36 0.18 -4.47 -5.56
N ILE A 37 -0.77 -5.02 -4.80
CA ILE A 37 -1.94 -4.26 -4.32
C ILE A 37 -1.49 -3.09 -3.43
N ARG A 38 -0.53 -3.33 -2.50
CA ARG A 38 0.00 -2.27 -1.63
C ARG A 38 0.73 -1.19 -2.41
N ARG A 39 1.53 -1.55 -3.41
CA ARG A 39 2.22 -0.61 -4.30
C ARG A 39 1.22 0.27 -5.03
N ARG A 40 0.23 -0.33 -5.71
CA ARG A 40 -0.81 0.45 -6.41
C ARG A 40 -1.65 1.33 -5.49
N LYS A 41 -1.95 0.89 -4.27
CA LYS A 41 -2.63 1.73 -3.27
C LYS A 41 -1.78 2.93 -2.87
N ARG A 42 -0.48 2.73 -2.61
CA ARG A 42 0.45 3.83 -2.32
C ARG A 42 0.59 4.78 -3.50
N ASP A 43 0.67 4.26 -4.72
CA ASP A 43 0.79 5.10 -5.92
C ASP A 43 -0.49 5.89 -6.19
N ARG A 44 -1.67 5.32 -5.90
CA ARG A 44 -2.93 6.09 -5.90
C ARG A 44 -2.91 7.22 -4.87
N ILE A 45 -2.47 6.96 -3.64
CA ILE A 45 -2.34 8.01 -2.62
C ILE A 45 -1.34 9.08 -3.07
N ARG A 46 -0.23 8.69 -3.69
CA ARG A 46 0.78 9.62 -4.24
C ARG A 46 0.23 10.47 -5.38
N GLY A 47 -0.62 9.90 -6.24
CA GLY A 47 -1.30 10.62 -7.30
C GLY A 47 -2.37 11.59 -6.77
N VAL A 48 -3.06 11.23 -5.68
CA VAL A 48 -4.04 12.10 -5.01
C VAL A 48 -3.39 13.15 -4.13
N ALA A 49 -2.16 12.92 -3.62
CA ALA A 49 -1.38 13.91 -2.89
C ALA A 49 -0.96 15.13 -3.75
N GLY A 50 -1.05 15.04 -5.08
CA GLY A 50 -0.91 16.18 -6.00
C GLY A 50 -2.24 16.85 -6.40
N GLN A 51 -3.39 16.31 -5.97
CA GLN A 51 -4.73 16.85 -6.20
C GLN A 51 -5.44 17.30 -4.92
N LEU A 52 -4.90 16.98 -3.74
CA LEU A 52 -5.19 17.73 -2.52
C LEU A 52 -4.42 19.05 -2.61
N GLU A 53 -4.95 20.01 -3.38
CA GLU A 53 -4.88 21.38 -2.91
C GLU A 53 -5.50 21.33 -1.51
N PHE A 54 -4.66 21.50 -0.49
CA PHE A 54 -5.16 21.79 0.84
C PHE A 54 -5.88 23.13 0.70
N ASP A 55 -7.20 23.09 0.53
CA ASP A 55 -8.10 24.27 0.54
C ASP A 55 -8.07 25.04 1.88
N LEU A 56 -7.10 24.73 2.75
CA LEU A 56 -6.87 25.39 4.02
C LEU A 56 -5.40 25.79 4.07
N THR A 57 -5.17 27.09 3.94
CA THR A 57 -3.87 27.72 4.14
C THR A 57 -3.31 27.39 5.53
N ALA A 58 -1.99 27.19 5.62
CA ALA A 58 -1.27 26.85 6.85
C ALA A 58 -1.44 27.85 8.01
N ASP A 59 -2.02 29.03 7.75
CA ASP A 59 -2.35 30.06 8.75
C ASP A 59 -3.61 29.73 9.58
N GLU A 60 -4.56 28.94 9.06
CA GLU A 60 -5.81 28.62 9.79
C GLU A 60 -5.61 27.52 10.84
N LEU A 61 -4.69 26.58 10.59
CA LEU A 61 -4.34 25.49 11.51
C LEU A 61 -3.60 25.96 12.77
N ARG A 62 -3.05 27.17 12.77
CA ARG A 62 -2.29 27.73 13.90
C ARG A 62 -3.14 28.57 14.86
N HIS A 63 -4.44 28.73 14.57
CA HIS A 63 -5.33 29.61 15.32
C HIS A 63 -6.33 28.90 16.25
N GLU A 64 -6.09 27.63 16.62
CA GLU A 64 -6.89 26.95 17.66
C GLU A 64 -6.09 26.58 18.92
N ASP A 65 -4.88 27.12 19.10
CA ASP A 65 -4.09 26.91 20.33
C ASP A 65 -4.19 28.09 21.31
N HIS A 66 -5.37 28.72 21.37
CA HIS A 66 -5.65 29.78 22.33
C HIS A 66 -6.73 29.38 23.35
N ARG A 67 -6.26 28.90 24.52
CA ARG A 67 -6.85 29.06 25.87
C ARG A 67 -8.25 28.43 26.05
N THR A 68 -8.41 27.43 26.91
CA THR A 68 -8.50 27.58 28.38
C THR A 68 -8.14 26.24 29.04
N GLY A 69 -7.26 26.13 30.04
CA GLY A 69 -7.11 27.02 31.21
C GLY A 69 -8.06 26.55 32.31
N LEU A 70 -7.47 25.98 33.38
CA LEU A 70 -8.07 25.59 34.66
C LEU A 70 -9.43 26.23 35.00
N ARG A 71 -10.41 25.40 35.37
CA ARG A 71 -11.07 25.46 36.69
C ARG A 71 -11.78 24.16 37.03
#